data_AF-A0A936ACR2-F1
#
_entry.id   AF-A0A936ACR2-F1
#
_cell.length_a   1.000
_cell.length_b   1.000
_cell.length_c   1.000
_cell.angle_alpha   90.00
_cell.angle_beta   90.00
_cell.angle_gamma   90.00
#
_symmetry.space_group_name_H-M   'P 1'
#
loop_
_entity.id
_entity.type
_entity.pdbx_description
1 polymer ?
#
loop_
_entity_poly.entity_id
_entity_poly.type
_entity_poly.pdbx_seq_one_letter_code
_entity_poly.pdbx_strand_id
1 'polypeptide(L)'
;MDTPTPAAPTAPSVLSLTQRLTPLIPEALLTLLFLLLAIDPWIGEPFKEFWMQQGYRPLTLEHPALMAILMVEVGFLLPQVTLTDLATRLKKRPPWWLIPPLAIGLLILAPGGMEFLRVLLANQSVLAIPALWSVFHRARQLWDMPGKPALERMRVRALTNGRANVGGLMVLIYLLTTMAQTSSLIVIDDWNWKDKMLLSLTTLYFAACTFDAWRVTGTRFAANPKPLLWFDYIGVKDVDLPL
;
A
#
# COMPACT_ATOMS: atom_id res chain seq x y z
N MET A 1 -52.44 9.30 15.52
CA MET A 1 -51.22 8.46 15.46
C MET A 1 -50.26 9.21 14.57
N ASP A 2 -49.39 10.01 15.17
CA ASP A 2 -48.43 10.81 14.43
C ASP A 2 -47.30 9.90 13.95
N THR A 3 -47.18 9.75 12.64
CA THR A 3 -46.04 9.07 12.01
C THR A 3 -44.78 9.88 12.30
N PRO A 4 -43.76 9.30 12.96
CA PRO A 4 -42.52 10.01 13.21
C PRO A 4 -41.86 10.34 11.86
N THR A 5 -41.67 11.63 11.61
CA THR A 5 -40.93 12.14 10.46
C THR A 5 -39.54 11.52 10.44
N PRO A 6 -39.10 10.89 9.34
CA PRO A 6 -37.76 10.31 9.26
C PRO A 6 -36.73 11.41 9.48
N ALA A 7 -35.80 11.17 10.41
CA ALA A 7 -34.71 12.09 10.71
C ALA A 7 -33.95 12.42 9.42
N ALA A 8 -33.77 13.72 9.16
CA ALA A 8 -33.03 14.19 8.00
C ALA A 8 -31.63 13.54 7.97
N PRO A 9 -31.13 13.12 6.80
CA PRO A 9 -29.81 12.51 6.69
C PRO A 9 -28.78 13.49 7.25
N THR A 10 -28.14 13.10 8.36
CA THR A 10 -27.05 13.86 8.97
C THR A 10 -26.00 14.15 7.90
N ALA A 11 -25.72 15.44 7.69
CA ALA A 11 -24.72 15.89 6.72
C ALA A 11 -23.41 15.10 6.90
N PRO A 12 -22.75 14.71 5.80
CA PRO A 12 -21.51 13.94 5.87
C PRO A 12 -20.51 14.70 6.73
N SER A 13 -20.16 14.15 7.90
CA SER A 13 -19.22 14.75 8.83
C SER A 13 -17.91 15.02 8.10
N VAL A 14 -17.57 16.30 7.94
CA VAL A 14 -16.30 16.71 7.35
C VAL A 14 -15.20 16.25 8.31
N LEU A 15 -14.46 15.21 7.93
CA LEU A 15 -13.28 14.76 8.68
C LEU A 15 -12.37 15.95 8.93
N SER A 16 -11.84 16.08 10.15
CA SER A 16 -10.85 17.13 10.44
C SER A 16 -9.62 16.95 9.56
N LEU A 17 -8.89 18.03 9.27
CA LEU A 17 -7.67 17.97 8.46
C LEU A 17 -6.70 16.90 9.00
N THR A 18 -6.59 16.80 10.32
CA THR A 18 -5.77 15.79 11.01
C THR A 18 -6.23 14.37 10.71
N GLN A 19 -7.53 14.09 10.81
CA GLN A 19 -8.11 12.78 10.47
C GLN A 19 -7.96 12.44 8.99
N ARG A 20 -7.94 13.45 8.12
CA ARG A 20 -7.64 13.26 6.70
C ARG A 20 -6.18 12.91 6.47
N LEU A 21 -5.25 13.57 7.16
CA LEU A 21 -3.82 13.45 6.90
C LEU A 21 -3.17 12.21 7.52
N THR A 22 -3.59 11.79 8.72
CA THR A 22 -3.02 10.60 9.39
C THR A 22 -2.91 9.36 8.51
N PRO A 23 -3.94 8.96 7.73
CA PRO A 23 -3.84 7.76 6.89
C PRO A 23 -2.91 7.91 5.68
N LEU A 24 -2.48 9.12 5.32
CA LEU A 24 -1.55 9.35 4.21
C LEU A 24 -0.09 9.23 4.64
N ILE A 25 0.22 9.47 5.92
CA ILE A 25 1.59 9.65 6.40
C ILE A 25 2.52 8.48 6.03
N PRO A 26 2.14 7.19 6.24
CA PRO A 26 3.05 6.10 5.93
C PRO A 26 3.39 6.01 4.44
N GLU A 27 2.39 6.16 3.57
CA GLU A 27 2.57 6.08 2.11
C GLU A 27 3.33 7.30 1.58
N ALA A 28 3.07 8.49 2.12
CA ALA A 28 3.77 9.71 1.74
C ALA A 28 5.26 9.65 2.15
N LEU A 29 5.56 9.14 3.34
CA LEU A 29 6.92 8.91 3.79
C LEU A 29 7.65 7.91 2.89
N LEU A 30 7.02 6.78 2.57
CA LEU A 30 7.58 5.81 1.63
C LEU A 30 7.80 6.44 0.25
N THR A 31 6.84 7.21 -0.25
CA THR A 31 6.97 7.93 -1.54
C THR A 31 8.17 8.85 -1.53
N LEU A 32 8.34 9.66 -0.49
CA LEU A 32 9.46 10.60 -0.39
C LEU A 32 10.81 9.87 -0.26
N LEU A 33 10.87 8.81 0.55
CA LEU A 33 12.07 8.01 0.72
C LEU A 33 12.47 7.35 -0.60
N PHE A 34 11.52 6.70 -1.28
CA PHE A 34 11.77 6.09 -2.58
C PHE A 34 12.07 7.11 -3.68
N LEU A 35 11.48 8.31 -3.63
CA LEU A 35 11.83 9.40 -4.54
C LEU A 35 13.28 9.87 -4.34
N LEU A 36 13.69 10.12 -3.09
CA LEU A 36 15.07 10.50 -2.77
C LEU A 36 16.07 9.45 -3.23
N LEU A 37 15.73 8.18 -3.03
CA LEU A 37 16.55 7.05 -3.47
C LEU A 37 16.54 6.86 -4.98
N ALA A 38 15.41 7.09 -5.64
CA ALA A 38 15.30 6.98 -7.09
C ALA A 38 16.10 8.09 -7.78
N ILE A 39 16.12 9.31 -7.23
CA ILE A 39 16.86 10.45 -7.81
C ILE A 39 18.37 10.20 -7.86
N ASP A 40 18.92 9.50 -6.85
CA ASP A 40 20.35 9.27 -6.70
C ASP A 40 21.02 8.63 -7.96
N PRO A 41 20.53 7.50 -8.51
CA PRO A 41 21.08 6.92 -9.73
C PRO A 41 20.81 7.72 -11.02
N TRP A 42 19.92 8.72 -11.00
CA TRP A 42 19.66 9.59 -12.16
C TRP A 42 20.57 10.84 -12.19
N ILE A 43 21.03 11.32 -11.03
CA ILE A 43 21.82 12.56 -10.90
C ILE A 43 23.32 12.28 -10.67
N GLY A 44 23.72 11.01 -10.60
CA GLY A 44 25.14 10.63 -10.46
C GLY A 44 25.56 10.37 -9.00
N GLU A 45 24.66 9.79 -8.21
CA GLU A 45 24.90 9.32 -6.84
C GLU A 45 25.34 10.38 -5.79
N PRO A 46 24.86 11.65 -5.83
CA PRO A 46 25.30 12.68 -4.90
C PRO A 46 25.01 12.37 -3.42
N PHE A 47 24.02 11.50 -3.15
CA PHE A 47 23.65 11.12 -1.79
C PHE A 47 24.29 9.81 -1.34
N LYS A 48 24.92 9.05 -2.23
CA LYS A 48 25.56 7.76 -1.90
C LYS A 48 26.61 7.90 -0.81
N GLU A 49 27.44 8.93 -0.85
CA GLU A 49 28.43 9.19 0.20
C GLU A 49 27.75 9.52 1.54
N PHE A 50 26.67 10.32 1.53
CA PHE A 50 25.89 10.62 2.72
C PHE A 50 25.28 9.35 3.34
N TRP A 51 24.69 8.48 2.53
CA TRP A 51 24.10 7.22 2.99
C TRP A 51 25.16 6.26 3.55
N MET A 52 26.29 6.12 2.87
CA MET A 52 27.38 5.25 3.31
C MET A 52 28.02 5.74 4.62
N GLN A 53 28.18 7.06 4.80
CA GLN A 53 28.67 7.64 6.07
C GLN A 53 27.76 7.32 7.26
N GLN A 54 26.46 7.20 7.02
CA GLN A 54 25.47 6.82 8.04
C GLN A 54 25.33 5.30 8.19
N GLY A 55 26.19 4.51 7.53
CA GLY A 55 26.18 3.04 7.59
C GLY A 55 25.12 2.38 6.69
N TYR A 56 24.44 3.14 5.83
CA TYR A 56 23.45 2.61 4.89
C TYR A 56 24.11 2.16 3.59
N ARG A 57 23.73 0.99 3.09
CA ARG A 57 24.15 0.50 1.78
C ARG A 57 23.25 1.10 0.68
N PRO A 58 23.82 1.43 -0.50
CA PRO A 58 23.02 1.90 -1.63
C PRO A 58 21.98 0.84 -2.04
N LEU A 59 20.75 1.27 -2.35
CA LEU A 59 19.68 0.38 -2.79
C LEU A 59 19.91 -0.08 -4.22
N THR A 60 20.49 -1.26 -4.38
CA THR A 60 20.49 -2.03 -5.62
C THR A 60 19.40 -3.11 -5.57
N LEU A 61 19.10 -3.79 -6.69
CA LEU A 61 18.22 -4.97 -6.70
C LEU A 61 18.69 -6.07 -5.73
N GLU A 62 19.99 -6.15 -5.53
CA GLU A 62 20.61 -7.08 -4.58
C GLU A 62 20.46 -6.60 -3.14
N HIS A 63 20.02 -5.36 -2.92
CA HIS A 63 19.86 -4.80 -1.59
C HIS A 63 18.67 -5.50 -0.88
N PRO A 64 18.95 -6.28 0.17
CA PRO A 64 17.98 -7.24 0.67
C PRO A 64 16.80 -6.54 1.39
N ALA A 65 16.96 -5.27 1.82
CA ALA A 65 15.85 -4.46 2.33
C ALA A 65 14.85 -3.99 1.26
N LEU A 66 15.29 -3.73 0.01
CA LEU A 66 14.42 -3.32 -1.09
C LEU A 66 13.51 -4.47 -1.49
N MET A 67 14.13 -5.63 -1.74
CA MET A 67 13.43 -6.87 -2.02
C MET A 67 12.48 -7.23 -0.90
N ALA A 68 12.89 -7.02 0.35
CA ALA A 68 12.02 -7.25 1.48
C ALA A 68 10.77 -6.34 1.44
N ILE A 69 10.92 -5.02 1.29
CA ILE A 69 9.75 -4.12 1.23
C ILE A 69 8.78 -4.53 0.11
N LEU A 70 9.31 -4.86 -1.06
CA LEU A 70 8.52 -5.30 -2.20
C LEU A 70 7.83 -6.64 -1.97
N MET A 71 8.52 -7.61 -1.38
CA MET A 71 7.94 -8.92 -1.04
C MET A 71 6.84 -8.78 0.02
N VAL A 72 7.01 -7.92 1.03
CA VAL A 72 5.94 -7.63 1.99
C VAL A 72 4.77 -6.96 1.30
N GLU A 73 5.02 -5.98 0.42
CA GLU A 73 3.93 -5.29 -0.25
C GLU A 73 3.14 -6.25 -1.15
N VAL A 74 3.82 -6.96 -2.05
CA VAL A 74 3.19 -7.94 -2.96
C VAL A 74 2.54 -9.08 -2.17
N GLY A 75 3.22 -9.61 -1.16
CA GLY A 75 2.71 -10.68 -0.30
C GLY A 75 1.51 -10.25 0.53
N PHE A 76 1.39 -8.96 0.86
CA PHE A 76 0.25 -8.43 1.59
C PHE A 76 -0.91 -8.04 0.67
N LEU A 77 -0.66 -7.63 -0.58
CA LEU A 77 -1.71 -7.16 -1.51
C LEU A 77 -2.86 -8.18 -1.71
N LEU A 78 -2.56 -9.44 -2.02
CA LEU A 78 -3.58 -10.46 -2.30
C LEU A 78 -4.39 -10.86 -1.04
N PRO A 79 -3.74 -11.17 0.11
CA PRO A 79 -4.47 -11.35 1.36
C PRO A 79 -5.26 -10.10 1.75
N GLN A 80 -4.73 -8.90 1.54
CA GLN A 80 -5.38 -7.64 1.91
C GLN A 80 -6.70 -7.48 1.16
N VAL A 81 -6.76 -7.79 -0.14
CA VAL A 81 -8.02 -7.78 -0.93
C VAL A 81 -9.09 -8.66 -0.27
N THR A 82 -8.71 -9.90 0.05
CA THR A 82 -9.60 -10.90 0.63
C THR A 82 -10.04 -10.51 2.04
N LEU A 83 -9.10 -10.03 2.86
CA LEU A 83 -9.35 -9.58 4.23
C LEU A 83 -10.23 -8.33 4.24
N THR A 84 -10.10 -7.42 3.27
CA THR A 84 -10.99 -6.26 3.13
C THR A 84 -12.42 -6.68 2.81
N ASP A 85 -12.61 -7.61 1.87
CA ASP A 85 -13.96 -8.10 1.56
C ASP A 85 -14.59 -8.81 2.79
N LEU A 86 -13.82 -9.65 3.48
CA LEU A 86 -14.27 -10.31 4.71
C LEU A 86 -14.59 -9.28 5.81
N ALA A 87 -13.66 -8.36 6.11
CA ALA A 87 -13.80 -7.39 7.20
C ALA A 87 -14.99 -6.44 7.00
N THR A 88 -15.33 -6.12 5.76
CA THR A 88 -16.49 -5.27 5.45
C THR A 88 -17.82 -6.02 5.53
N ARG A 89 -17.83 -7.36 5.50
CA ARG A 89 -19.03 -8.20 5.69
C ARG A 89 -19.24 -8.63 7.14
N LEU A 90 -18.20 -8.57 7.97
CA LEU A 90 -18.28 -8.96 9.37
C LEU A 90 -19.13 -7.98 10.18
N LYS A 91 -20.07 -8.52 10.97
CA LYS A 91 -20.92 -7.72 11.88
C LYS A 91 -20.24 -7.38 13.20
N LYS A 92 -19.25 -8.19 13.62
CA LYS A 92 -18.53 -8.04 14.88
C LYS A 92 -17.04 -8.01 14.62
N ARG A 93 -16.33 -7.24 15.45
CA ARG A 93 -14.87 -7.23 15.43
C ARG A 93 -14.34 -8.62 15.76
N PRO A 94 -13.35 -9.13 15.02
CA PRO A 94 -12.65 -10.33 15.43
C PRO A 94 -12.01 -10.11 16.81
N PRO A 95 -11.71 -11.18 17.57
CA PRO A 95 -11.11 -11.05 18.88
C PRO A 95 -9.59 -10.82 18.81
N TRP A 96 -9.07 -9.83 19.55
CA TRP A 96 -7.71 -9.29 19.39
C TRP A 96 -6.59 -10.33 19.53
N TRP A 97 -6.85 -11.41 20.25
CA TRP A 97 -5.92 -12.53 20.41
C TRP A 97 -5.65 -13.30 19.10
N LEU A 98 -6.43 -13.08 18.03
CA LEU A 98 -6.14 -13.64 16.70
C LEU A 98 -4.98 -12.94 15.99
N ILE A 99 -4.63 -11.70 16.37
CA ILE A 99 -3.60 -10.91 15.68
C ILE A 99 -2.21 -11.56 15.83
N PRO A 100 -1.72 -11.92 17.04
CA PRO A 100 -0.39 -12.52 17.17
C PRO A 100 -0.24 -13.86 16.45
N PRO A 101 -1.17 -14.84 16.56
CA PRO A 101 -1.09 -16.10 15.84
C PRO A 101 -1.12 -15.94 14.33
N LEU A 102 -1.94 -15.01 13.80
CA LEU A 102 -1.97 -14.72 12.36
C LEU A 102 -0.65 -14.10 11.90
N ALA A 103 -0.11 -13.13 12.64
CA ALA A 103 1.16 -12.49 12.31
C ALA A 103 2.31 -13.50 12.34
N ILE A 104 2.37 -14.34 13.37
CA ILE A 104 3.39 -15.40 13.51
C ILE A 104 3.20 -16.46 12.42
N GLY A 105 1.96 -16.89 12.16
CA GLY A 105 1.63 -17.86 11.12
C GLY A 105 2.06 -17.35 9.74
N LEU A 106 1.78 -16.09 9.41
CA LEU A 106 2.21 -15.48 8.15
C LEU A 106 3.74 -15.40 8.05
N LEU A 107 4.42 -15.07 9.15
CA LEU A 107 5.88 -14.96 9.20
C LEU A 107 6.58 -16.32 9.05
N ILE A 108 6.00 -17.39 9.60
CA ILE A 108 6.53 -18.76 9.52
C ILE A 108 6.21 -19.40 8.17
N LEU A 109 4.99 -19.19 7.65
CA LEU A 109 4.53 -19.80 6.40
C LEU A 109 5.08 -19.08 5.16
N ALA A 110 5.47 -17.81 5.28
CA ALA A 110 6.17 -17.11 4.21
C ALA A 110 7.57 -17.71 4.02
N PRO A 111 7.92 -18.19 2.82
CA PRO A 111 9.28 -18.65 2.53
C PRO A 111 10.29 -17.54 2.85
N GLY A 112 11.14 -17.78 3.85
CA GLY A 112 12.14 -16.80 4.30
C GLY A 112 11.61 -15.67 5.19
N GLY A 113 10.41 -15.74 5.75
CA GLY A 113 9.81 -14.64 6.55
C GLY A 113 10.59 -14.21 7.80
N MET A 114 11.29 -15.14 8.47
CA MET A 114 12.20 -14.81 9.59
C MET A 114 13.49 -14.15 9.11
N GLU A 115 14.09 -14.67 8.04
CA GLU A 115 15.30 -14.11 7.44
C GLU A 115 15.02 -12.72 6.86
N PHE A 116 13.84 -12.56 6.28
CA PHE A 116 13.27 -11.30 5.85
C PHE A 116 13.20 -10.26 6.96
N LEU A 117 12.64 -10.62 8.13
CA LEU A 117 12.51 -9.67 9.24
C LEU A 117 13.88 -9.26 9.78
N ARG A 118 14.80 -10.23 9.86
CA ARG A 118 16.19 -10.01 10.26
C ARG A 118 16.91 -9.07 9.30
N VAL A 119 16.78 -9.31 8.00
CA VAL A 119 17.34 -8.49 6.93
C VAL A 119 16.79 -7.08 6.96
N LEU A 120 15.47 -6.93 7.11
CA LEU A 120 14.78 -5.64 7.11
C LEU A 120 15.24 -4.77 8.30
N LEU A 121 15.35 -5.38 9.49
CA LEU A 121 15.79 -4.70 10.71
C LEU A 121 17.29 -4.42 10.73
N ALA A 122 18.11 -5.28 10.14
CA ALA A 122 19.56 -5.15 10.16
C ALA A 122 20.13 -4.21 9.11
N ASN A 123 19.46 -4.05 7.95
CA ASN A 123 20.06 -3.35 6.82
C ASN A 123 19.58 -1.91 6.66
N GLN A 124 18.28 -1.61 6.86
CA GLN A 124 17.74 -0.24 6.69
C GLN A 124 16.47 0.03 7.52
N SER A 125 16.66 0.41 8.79
CA SER A 125 15.57 0.80 9.68
C SER A 125 14.73 1.98 9.17
N VAL A 126 15.36 2.91 8.44
CA VAL A 126 14.72 4.10 7.84
C VAL A 126 13.63 3.72 6.83
N LEU A 127 13.82 2.63 6.08
CA LEU A 127 12.79 2.12 5.16
C LEU A 127 11.87 1.10 5.84
N ALA A 128 12.43 0.30 6.76
CA ALA A 128 11.69 -0.74 7.47
C ALA A 128 10.56 -0.17 8.33
N ILE A 129 10.82 0.91 9.07
CA ILE A 129 9.86 1.48 10.02
C ILE A 129 8.61 2.02 9.29
N PRO A 130 8.72 2.85 8.23
CA PRO A 130 7.56 3.30 7.47
C PRO A 130 6.82 2.15 6.78
N ALA A 131 7.53 1.15 6.26
CA ALA A 131 6.92 -0.03 5.65
C ALA A 131 6.10 -0.84 6.65
N LEU A 132 6.68 -1.17 7.81
CA LEU A 132 5.97 -1.86 8.90
C LEU A 132 4.81 -1.02 9.41
N TRP A 133 4.98 0.29 9.57
CA TRP A 133 3.89 1.19 9.95
C TRP A 133 2.75 1.13 8.92
N SER A 134 3.04 1.22 7.62
CA SER A 134 2.01 1.09 6.59
C SER A 134 1.22 -0.22 6.73
N VAL A 135 1.90 -1.35 6.95
CA VAL A 135 1.24 -2.66 7.15
C VAL A 135 0.39 -2.68 8.42
N PHE A 136 0.93 -2.23 9.56
CA PHE A 136 0.19 -2.19 10.82
C PHE A 136 -1.02 -1.26 10.77
N HIS A 137 -0.87 -0.10 10.12
CA HIS A 137 -1.97 0.84 9.94
C HIS A 137 -3.10 0.22 9.12
N ARG A 138 -2.77 -0.49 8.03
CA ARG A 138 -3.75 -1.25 7.22
C ARG A 138 -4.41 -2.36 8.01
N ALA A 139 -3.64 -3.18 8.71
CA ALA A 139 -4.17 -4.28 9.51
C ALA A 139 -5.15 -3.78 10.59
N ARG A 140 -4.79 -2.69 11.28
CA ARG A 140 -5.67 -2.02 12.24
C ARG A 140 -6.94 -1.47 11.58
N GLN A 141 -6.81 -0.86 10.40
CA GLN A 141 -7.96 -0.33 9.67
C GLN A 141 -8.95 -1.43 9.28
N LEU A 142 -8.46 -2.61 8.88
CA LEU A 142 -9.30 -3.79 8.60
C LEU A 142 -9.95 -4.32 9.87
N TRP A 143 -9.21 -4.33 10.97
CA TRP A 143 -9.69 -4.80 12.26
C TRP A 143 -10.87 -3.97 12.80
N ASP A 144 -10.78 -2.66 12.65
CA ASP A 144 -11.78 -1.71 13.15
C ASP A 144 -12.96 -1.53 12.18
N MET A 145 -12.96 -2.23 11.03
CA MET A 145 -13.96 -2.12 9.97
C MET A 145 -15.38 -2.58 10.36
N PRO A 146 -15.57 -3.66 11.15
CA PRO A 146 -16.90 -4.12 11.51
C PRO A 146 -17.70 -3.04 12.26
N GLY A 147 -18.86 -2.68 11.71
CA GLY A 147 -19.73 -1.64 12.26
C GLY A 147 -19.37 -0.19 11.86
N LYS A 148 -18.41 0.02 10.95
CA LYS A 148 -18.14 1.35 10.40
C LYS A 148 -19.23 1.81 9.41
N PRO A 149 -19.44 3.14 9.27
CA PRO A 149 -20.37 3.69 8.29
C PRO A 149 -20.07 3.23 6.86
N ALA A 150 -21.10 3.11 6.03
CA ALA A 150 -21.03 2.72 4.62
C ALA A 150 -19.90 3.42 3.87
N LEU A 151 -19.81 4.76 4.00
CA LEU A 151 -18.79 5.55 3.34
C LEU A 151 -17.35 5.16 3.75
N GLU A 152 -17.10 4.84 5.02
CA GLU A 152 -15.77 4.37 5.46
C GLU A 152 -15.44 3.01 4.88
N ARG A 153 -16.42 2.10 4.77
CA ARG A 153 -16.23 0.80 4.10
C ARG A 153 -15.89 0.96 2.63
N MET A 154 -16.64 1.81 1.92
CA MET A 154 -16.38 2.13 0.50
C MET A 154 -14.97 2.73 0.31
N ARG A 155 -14.54 3.61 1.22
CA ARG A 155 -13.18 4.18 1.20
C ARG A 155 -12.10 3.11 1.29
N VAL A 156 -12.22 2.17 2.23
CA VAL A 156 -11.19 1.12 2.41
C VAL A 156 -11.21 0.09 1.28
N ARG A 157 -12.39 -0.23 0.75
CA ARG A 157 -12.53 -1.03 -0.48
C ARG A 157 -11.85 -0.34 -1.66
N ALA A 158 -12.09 0.95 -1.86
CA ALA A 158 -11.44 1.72 -2.92
C ALA A 158 -9.91 1.77 -2.78
N LEU A 159 -9.40 2.01 -1.57
CA LEU A 159 -7.95 2.05 -1.31
C LEU A 159 -7.30 0.68 -1.52
N THR A 160 -7.94 -0.39 -1.05
CA THR A 160 -7.40 -1.75 -1.22
C THR A 160 -7.41 -2.15 -2.70
N ASN A 161 -8.50 -1.87 -3.42
CA ASN A 161 -8.60 -2.15 -4.85
C ASN A 161 -7.61 -1.30 -5.66
N GLY A 162 -7.45 -0.01 -5.34
CA GLY A 162 -6.47 0.88 -5.95
C GLY A 162 -5.05 0.34 -5.81
N ARG A 163 -4.64 -0.04 -4.60
CA ARG A 163 -3.33 -0.64 -4.31
C ARG A 163 -3.11 -1.94 -5.07
N ALA A 164 -4.09 -2.86 -5.05
CA ALA A 164 -4.00 -4.13 -5.76
C ALA A 164 -3.84 -3.93 -7.27
N ASN A 165 -4.61 -3.01 -7.86
CA ASN A 165 -4.53 -2.72 -9.29
C ASN A 165 -3.21 -2.04 -9.69
N VAL A 166 -2.78 -1.03 -8.93
CA VAL A 166 -1.51 -0.33 -9.21
C VAL A 166 -0.34 -1.30 -9.00
N GLY A 167 -0.34 -2.08 -7.91
CA GLY A 167 0.68 -3.09 -7.64
C GLY A 167 0.72 -4.16 -8.74
N GLY A 168 -0.44 -4.69 -9.14
CA GLY A 168 -0.55 -5.65 -10.23
C GLY A 168 -0.05 -5.10 -11.57
N LEU A 169 -0.38 -3.84 -11.90
CA LEU A 169 0.11 -3.15 -13.09
C LEU A 169 1.64 -3.00 -13.07
N MET A 170 2.21 -2.61 -11.92
CA MET A 170 3.66 -2.45 -11.76
C MET A 170 4.39 -3.79 -11.92
N VAL A 171 3.86 -4.86 -11.32
CA VAL A 171 4.39 -6.23 -11.51
C VAL A 171 4.31 -6.65 -12.97
N LEU A 172 3.19 -6.38 -13.65
CA LEU A 172 3.04 -6.70 -15.07
C LEU A 172 4.04 -5.93 -15.93
N ILE A 173 4.22 -4.63 -15.69
CA ILE A 173 5.23 -3.80 -16.40
C ILE A 173 6.62 -4.39 -16.18
N TYR A 174 7.00 -4.70 -14.94
CA TYR A 174 8.29 -5.30 -14.60
C TYR A 174 8.54 -6.64 -15.30
N LEU A 175 7.52 -7.51 -15.35
CA LEU A 175 7.61 -8.80 -16.03
C LEU A 175 7.75 -8.62 -17.54
N LEU A 176 6.94 -7.76 -18.16
CA LEU A 176 6.98 -7.51 -19.60
C LEU A 176 8.32 -6.92 -20.04
N THR A 177 8.87 -5.97 -19.30
CA THR A 177 10.19 -5.40 -19.61
C THR A 177 11.31 -6.42 -19.43
N THR A 178 11.24 -7.25 -18.39
CA THR A 178 12.22 -8.33 -18.17
C THR A 178 12.16 -9.38 -19.29
N MET A 179 10.96 -9.76 -19.74
CA MET A 179 10.77 -10.68 -20.87
C MET A 179 11.26 -10.06 -22.19
N ALA A 180 10.98 -8.79 -22.44
CA ALA A 180 11.45 -8.07 -23.62
C ALA A 180 12.98 -7.96 -23.68
N GLN A 181 13.64 -7.75 -22.53
CA GLN A 181 15.09 -7.74 -22.46
C GLN A 181 15.67 -9.14 -22.73
N THR A 182 15.10 -10.18 -22.10
CA THR A 182 15.56 -11.58 -22.25
C THR A 182 15.41 -12.08 -23.70
N SER A 183 14.41 -11.59 -24.41
CA SER A 183 14.14 -11.91 -25.82
C SER A 183 14.91 -11.03 -26.81
N SER A 184 15.81 -10.16 -26.35
CA SER A 184 16.56 -9.18 -27.16
C SER A 184 15.70 -8.21 -27.99
N LEU A 185 14.40 -8.12 -27.68
CA LEU A 185 13.46 -7.18 -28.31
C LEU A 185 13.80 -5.71 -27.98
N ILE A 186 14.40 -5.49 -26.80
CA ILE A 186 14.87 -4.17 -26.34
C ILE A 186 16.30 -4.35 -25.84
N VAL A 187 17.24 -3.64 -26.44
CA VAL A 187 18.64 -3.60 -26.00
C VAL A 187 18.81 -2.39 -25.08
N ILE A 188 18.94 -2.65 -23.78
CA ILE A 188 19.28 -1.63 -22.77
C ILE A 188 20.71 -1.91 -22.32
N ASP A 189 21.63 -1.01 -22.65
CA ASP A 189 23.08 -1.13 -22.40
C ASP A 189 23.51 -0.56 -21.04
N ASP A 190 22.56 -0.14 -20.21
CA ASP A 190 22.85 0.40 -18.88
C ASP A 190 22.86 -0.74 -17.84
N TRP A 191 24.04 -1.03 -17.27
CA TRP A 191 24.24 -2.08 -16.27
C TRP A 191 23.31 -1.95 -15.05
N ASN A 192 22.84 -0.73 -14.74
CA ASN A 192 21.97 -0.44 -13.59
C ASN A 192 20.50 -0.19 -13.98
N TRP A 193 20.10 -0.52 -15.21
CA TRP A 193 18.75 -0.19 -15.69
C TRP A 193 17.64 -0.87 -14.87
N LYS A 194 17.88 -2.10 -14.40
CA LYS A 194 16.90 -2.85 -13.60
C LYS A 194 16.68 -2.19 -12.24
N ASP A 195 17.74 -1.70 -11.61
CA ASP A 195 17.68 -0.96 -10.34
C ASP A 195 16.89 0.34 -10.51
N LYS A 196 17.21 1.10 -11.56
CA LYS A 196 16.51 2.34 -11.91
C LYS A 196 15.02 2.07 -12.16
N MET A 197 14.70 1.06 -12.97
CA MET A 197 13.32 0.68 -13.25
C MET A 197 12.58 0.27 -11.98
N LEU A 198 13.17 -0.57 -11.14
CA LEU A 198 12.54 -1.03 -9.92
C LEU A 198 12.27 0.12 -8.94
N LEU A 199 13.27 0.98 -8.72
CA LEU A 199 13.12 2.17 -7.87
C LEU A 199 12.05 3.11 -8.43
N SER A 200 12.05 3.36 -9.75
CA SER A 200 11.02 4.19 -10.40
C SER A 200 9.62 3.59 -10.25
N LEU A 201 9.44 2.29 -10.52
CA LEU A 201 8.14 1.62 -10.36
C LEU A 201 7.67 1.65 -8.90
N THR A 202 8.58 1.45 -7.94
CA THR A 202 8.26 1.47 -6.51
C THR A 202 7.87 2.89 -6.05
N THR A 203 8.59 3.91 -6.51
CA THR A 203 8.25 5.32 -6.25
C THR A 203 6.88 5.65 -6.84
N LEU A 204 6.60 5.25 -8.08
CA LEU A 204 5.32 5.48 -8.73
C LEU A 204 4.18 4.73 -8.02
N TYR A 205 4.43 3.52 -7.54
CA TYR A 205 3.49 2.75 -6.74
C TYR A 205 3.09 3.53 -5.47
N PHE A 206 4.06 3.93 -4.64
CA PHE A 206 3.76 4.65 -3.40
C PHE A 206 3.17 6.04 -3.67
N ALA A 207 3.59 6.73 -4.73
CA ALA A 207 3.00 8.00 -5.15
C ALA A 207 1.51 7.84 -5.51
N ALA A 208 1.17 6.80 -6.29
CA ALA A 208 -0.21 6.48 -6.64
C ALA A 208 -1.04 6.10 -5.40
N CYS A 209 -0.48 5.31 -4.48
CA CYS A 209 -1.11 4.96 -3.20
C CYS A 209 -1.37 6.20 -2.32
N THR A 210 -0.42 7.12 -2.26
CA THR A 210 -0.53 8.39 -1.53
C THR A 210 -1.61 9.28 -2.15
N PHE A 211 -1.61 9.40 -3.48
CA PHE A 211 -2.63 10.13 -4.21
C PHE A 211 -4.04 9.54 -3.99
N ASP A 212 -4.19 8.21 -4.01
CA ASP A 212 -5.48 7.58 -3.78
C ASP A 212 -5.96 7.77 -2.34
N ALA A 213 -5.07 7.68 -1.34
CA ALA A 213 -5.38 8.01 0.05
C ALA A 213 -5.88 9.45 0.21
N TRP A 214 -5.24 10.40 -0.46
CA TRP A 214 -5.71 11.79 -0.51
C TRP A 214 -7.09 11.92 -1.19
N ARG A 215 -7.26 11.30 -2.36
CA ARG A 215 -8.49 11.38 -3.16
C ARG A 215 -9.71 10.83 -2.41
N VAL A 216 -9.55 9.68 -1.77
CA VAL A 216 -10.63 8.92 -1.10
C VAL A 216 -11.12 9.61 0.19
N THR A 217 -10.27 10.42 0.83
CA THR A 217 -10.66 11.25 1.99
C THR A 217 -11.37 12.55 1.60
N GLY A 218 -11.34 12.91 0.32
CA GLY A 218 -11.95 14.12 -0.24
C GLY A 218 -13.48 14.13 -0.27
N THR A 219 -14.06 15.32 -0.40
CA THR A 219 -15.53 15.51 -0.52
C THR A 219 -16.08 14.97 -1.83
N ARG A 220 -15.29 15.04 -2.92
CA ARG A 220 -15.67 14.50 -4.23
C ARG A 220 -15.89 12.98 -4.19
N PHE A 221 -15.06 12.25 -3.46
CA PHE A 221 -15.25 10.81 -3.28
C PHE A 221 -16.50 10.49 -2.46
N ALA A 222 -16.78 11.29 -1.43
CA ALA A 222 -18.00 11.14 -0.64
C ALA A 222 -19.29 11.34 -1.46
N ALA A 223 -19.23 12.22 -2.47
CA ALA A 223 -20.35 12.44 -3.39
C ALA A 223 -20.45 11.35 -4.48
N ASN A 224 -19.32 10.82 -4.95
CA ASN A 224 -19.28 9.82 -6.02
C ASN A 224 -18.11 8.83 -5.81
N PRO A 225 -18.32 7.73 -5.06
CA PRO A 225 -17.27 6.79 -4.72
C PRO A 225 -16.88 5.98 -5.97
N LYS A 226 -15.66 6.18 -6.46
CA LYS A 226 -15.11 5.51 -7.64
C LYS A 226 -13.74 4.89 -7.34
N PRO A 227 -13.40 3.72 -7.90
CA PRO A 227 -12.06 3.16 -7.81
C PRO A 227 -11.03 4.08 -8.50
N LEU A 228 -9.74 3.91 -8.16
CA LEU A 228 -8.65 4.68 -8.78
C LEU A 228 -8.47 4.31 -10.27
N LEU A 229 -8.47 3.02 -10.55
CA LEU A 229 -8.41 2.45 -11.89
C LEU A 229 -9.78 1.90 -12.26
N TRP A 230 -10.07 1.78 -13.56
CA TRP A 230 -11.38 1.36 -14.05
C TRP A 230 -11.78 -0.05 -13.57
N PHE A 231 -10.78 -0.89 -13.28
CA PHE A 231 -11.01 -2.25 -12.80
C PHE A 231 -11.42 -2.27 -11.31
N ASP A 232 -12.58 -2.86 -10.99
CA ASP A 232 -13.08 -2.98 -9.62
C ASP A 232 -13.25 -4.45 -9.22
N TYR A 233 -12.21 -5.07 -8.65
CA TYR A 233 -12.23 -6.48 -8.24
C TYR A 233 -13.09 -6.71 -6.98
N ILE A 234 -13.17 -5.72 -6.09
CA ILE A 234 -13.79 -5.85 -4.75
C ILE A 234 -15.24 -5.31 -4.74
N GLY A 235 -15.54 -4.38 -5.64
CA GLY A 235 -16.76 -3.58 -5.58
C GLY A 235 -16.59 -2.46 -4.54
N VAL A 236 -16.31 -1.25 -5.01
CA VAL A 236 -16.28 -0.02 -4.19
C VAL A 236 -17.66 0.32 -3.63
N LYS A 237 -18.72 -0.26 -4.19
CA LYS A 237 -20.09 -0.16 -3.67
C LYS A 237 -20.22 -0.88 -2.33
N ASP A 238 -21.06 -0.33 -1.46
CA ASP A 238 -21.34 -0.95 -0.17
C ASP A 238 -22.20 -2.20 -0.37
N VAL A 239 -21.89 -3.25 0.38
CA VAL A 239 -22.54 -4.58 0.24
C VAL A 239 -24.01 -4.53 0.67
N ASP A 240 -24.37 -3.51 1.45
CA ASP A 240 -25.69 -3.34 2.06
C ASP A 240 -26.62 -2.39 1.29
N LEU A 241 -26.17 -1.75 0.20
CA LEU A 241 -27.01 -0.87 -0.61
C LEU A 241 -27.60 -1.65 -1.79
N PRO A 242 -28.95 -1.74 -1.93
CA PRO A 242 -29.56 -2.37 -3.10
C PRO A 242 -29.19 -1.60 -4.36
N LEU A 243 -28.97 -2.35 -5.44
CA LEU A 243 -28.67 -1.87 -6.80
C LEU A 243 -29.78 -0.98 -7.36
#